data_AF-A0A969NL12-F1
#
_entry.id   AF-A0A969NL12-F1
#
_cell.length_a   1.000
_cell.length_b   1.000
_cell.length_c   1.000
_cell.angle_alpha   90.00
_cell.angle_beta   90.00
_cell.angle_gamma   90.00
#
_symmetry.space_group_name_H-M   'P 1'
#
loop_
_entity.id
_entity.type
_entity.pdbx_description
1 polymer ?
#
loop_
_entity_poly.entity_id
_entity_poly.type
_entity_poly.pdbx_seq_one_letter_code
_entity_poly.pdbx_strand_id
1 'polypeptide(L)' 'MTYHEARHTFAIVGLMKGMNLAVISKILGHTSIKTTEIYAKIVDDLTRKEMDLWDR' A
#
# COMPACT_ATOMS: atom_id res chain seq x y z
N MET A 1 16.91 9.29 1.56
CA MET A 1 16.12 8.09 1.90
C MET A 1 16.08 7.95 3.41
N THR A 2 14.92 8.17 4.02
CA THR A 2 14.70 7.96 5.46
C THR A 2 14.09 6.58 5.72
N TYR A 3 14.22 6.06 6.95
CA TYR A 3 13.56 4.80 7.34
C TYR A 3 12.05 4.84 7.15
N HIS A 4 11.44 6.02 7.29
CA HIS A 4 10.03 6.23 7.07
C HIS A 4 9.67 6.02 5.59
N GLU A 5 10.42 6.61 4.64
CA GLU A 5 10.22 6.42 3.20
C GLU A 5 10.36 4.96 2.77
N ALA A 6 11.33 4.22 3.34
CA ALA A 6 11.48 2.79 3.08
C ALA A 6 10.26 1.98 3.56
N ARG A 7 9.69 2.32 4.72
CA ARG A 7 8.43 1.71 5.22
C ARG A 7 7.26 1.98 4.28
N HIS A 8 7.11 3.22 3.79
CA HIS A 8 6.07 3.58 2.81
C HIS A 8 6.23 2.78 1.52
N THR A 9 7.45 2.73 1.01
CA THR A 9 7.79 2.00 -0.23
C THR A 9 7.49 0.52 -0.09
N PHE A 10 7.92 -0.12 1.01
CA PHE A 10 7.67 -1.53 1.27
C PHE A 10 6.16 -1.84 1.32
N ALA A 11 5.39 -1.01 2.02
CA ALA A 11 3.95 -1.22 2.16
C ALA A 11 3.22 -1.18 0.80
N ILE A 12 3.53 -0.17 -0.03
CA ILE A 12 2.90 0.00 -1.35
C ILE A 12 3.31 -1.15 -2.28
N VAL A 13 4.61 -1.47 -2.36
CA VAL A 13 5.10 -2.56 -3.22
C VAL A 13 4.53 -3.92 -2.79
N GLY A 14 4.42 -4.16 -1.47
CA GLY A 14 3.81 -5.36 -0.93
C GLY A 14 2.34 -5.50 -1.35
N LEU A 15 1.55 -4.43 -1.24
CA LEU A 15 0.15 -4.43 -1.67
C LEU A 15 0.02 -4.65 -3.18
N MET A 16 0.83 -3.96 -4.00
CA MET A 16 0.82 -4.13 -5.45
C MET A 16 1.19 -5.56 -5.88
N LYS A 17 2.01 -6.26 -5.08
CA LYS A 17 2.35 -7.68 -5.29
C LYS A 17 1.29 -8.65 -4.74
N GLY A 18 0.17 -8.15 -4.23
CA GLY A 18 -0.94 -8.97 -3.74
C GLY A 18 -0.80 -9.44 -2.29
N MET A 19 0.12 -8.87 -1.50
CA MET A 19 0.17 -9.18 -0.07
C MET A 19 -1.03 -8.58 0.65
N ASN A 20 -1.54 -9.31 1.64
CA ASN A 20 -2.66 -8.84 2.45
C ASN A 20 -2.23 -7.67 3.37
N LEU A 21 -3.09 -6.65 3.47
CA LEU A 21 -2.89 -5.47 4.33
C LEU A 21 -2.58 -5.84 5.79
N ALA A 22 -3.24 -6.87 6.34
CA ALA A 22 -3.00 -7.33 7.71
C ALA A 22 -1.59 -7.92 7.90
N VAL A 23 -1.07 -8.60 6.87
CA VAL A 23 0.30 -9.16 6.87
C VAL A 23 1.31 -8.03 6.84
N ILE A 24 1.10 -7.02 5.98
CA ILE A 24 1.95 -5.83 5.92
C ILE A 24 1.95 -5.08 7.25
N SER A 25 0.77 -4.88 7.84
CA SER A 25 0.62 -4.24 9.16
C SER A 25 1.44 -4.96 10.23
N LYS A 26 1.44 -6.30 10.21
CA LYS A 26 2.20 -7.12 11.15
C LYS A 26 3.72 -7.04 10.90
N ILE A 27 4.16 -7.07 9.64
CA ILE A 27 5.59 -6.93 9.28
C ILE A 27 6.12 -5.56 9.69
N LEU A 28 5.33 -4.51 9.52
CA LEU A 28 5.71 -3.14 9.86
C LEU A 28 5.60 -2.84 11.36
N GLY A 29 5.09 -3.78 12.16
CA GLY A 29 4.93 -3.64 13.60
C GLY A 29 3.85 -2.64 14.01
N HIS A 30 2.84 -2.42 13.16
CA HIS A 30 1.74 -1.52 13.47
C HIS A 30 0.73 -2.19 14.41
N THR A 31 0.48 -1.57 15.57
CA THR A 31 -0.51 -2.02 16.56
C THR A 31 -1.95 -1.90 16.05
N SER A 32 -2.19 -1.00 15.09
CA SER A 32 -3.51 -0.79 14.49
C SER A 32 -3.44 -0.93 12.98
N ILE A 33 -4.38 -1.67 12.39
CA ILE A 33 -4.51 -1.78 10.92
C ILE A 33 -4.82 -0.42 10.30
N LYS A 34 -5.44 0.51 11.05
CA LYS A 34 -5.81 1.85 10.59
C LYS A 34 -4.62 2.69 10.11
N THR A 35 -3.43 2.48 10.68
CA THR A 35 -2.21 3.16 10.20
C THR A 35 -1.68 2.57 8.90
N THR A 36 -2.03 1.32 8.59
CA THR A 36 -1.67 0.62 7.35
C THR A 36 -2.71 0.85 6.26
N GLU A 37 -3.99 1.12 6.59
CA GLU A 37 -5.08 1.40 5.64
C GLU A 37 -4.79 2.58 4.69
N ILE A 38 -3.94 3.52 5.09
CA ILE A 38 -3.52 4.63 4.21
C ILE A 38 -2.87 4.11 2.92
N TYR A 39 -2.20 2.96 2.97
CA TYR A 39 -1.53 2.36 1.81
C TYR A 39 -2.52 1.72 0.84
N ALA A 40 -3.62 1.17 1.34
CA ALA A 40 -4.67 0.57 0.51
C ALA A 40 -5.31 1.63 -0.40
N LYS A 41 -5.61 2.82 0.16
CA LYS A 41 -6.18 3.94 -0.61
C LYS A 41 -5.30 4.36 -1.78
N ILE A 42 -3.99 4.39 -1.57
CA ILE A 42 -3.02 4.77 -2.63
C ILE A 42 -3.06 3.75 -3.78
N VAL A 43 -3.16 2.46 -3.46
CA VAL A 43 -3.24 1.40 -4.47
C VAL A 43 -4.58 1.42 -5.19
N ASP A 44 -5.68 1.70 -4.50
CA ASP A 44 -7.00 1.85 -5.11
C ASP A 44 -7.02 3.02 -6.10
N ASP A 45 -6.46 4.17 -5.72
CA ASP A 45 -6.37 5.34 -6.58
C ASP A 45 -5.50 5.08 -7.82
N LEU A 46 -4.38 4.36 -7.64
CA LEU A 46 -3.54 3.94 -8.76
C LEU A 46 -4.29 3.00 -9.69
N THR A 47 -5.01 2.02 -9.14
CA THR A 47 -5.79 1.05 -9.93
C THR A 47 -6.86 1.76 -10.75
N ARG A 48 -7.60 2.72 -10.17
CA ARG A 48 -8.59 3.52 -10.89
C ARG A 48 -7.97 4.29 -12.05
N LYS A 49 -6.82 4.93 -11.80
CA LYS A 49 -6.11 5.67 -12.85
C LYS A 49 -5.67 4.77 -14.01
N GLU A 50 -5.21 3.56 -13.71
CA GLU A 50 -4.85 2.58 -14.75
C GLU A 50 -6.09 2.09 -15.52
N MET A 51 -7.23 1.91 -14.86
CA MET A 51 -8.50 1.58 -15.53
C MET A 51 -8.95 2.71 -16.47
N ASP A 52 -8.90 3.97 -16.02
CA ASP A 52 -9.24 5.14 -16.85
C ASP A 52 -8.30 5.33 -18.06
N LEU A 53 -7.09 4.77 -18.01
CA LEU A 53 -6.15 4.73 -19.13
C LEU A 53 -6.48 3.59 -20.10
N TRP A 54 -6.94 2.45 -19.58
CA TRP A 54 -7.31 1.30 -20.40
C TRP A 54 -8.59 1.52 -21.21
N ASP A 55 -9.52 2.33 -20.69
CA ASP A 55 -10.79 2.67 -21.35
C ASP A 55 -10.67 3.75 -22.45
N ARG A 56 -9.44 4.21 -22.77
CA ARG A 56 -9.16 5.22 -23.81
C ARG A 56 -8.57 4.61 -25.08
#